data_AF-Q71NK5-F1
#
_entry.id   AF-Q71NK5-F1
#
_cell.length_a   1.000
_cell.length_b   1.000
_cell.length_c   1.000
_cell.angle_alpha   90.00
_cell.angle_beta   90.00
_cell.angle_gamma   90.00
#
_symmetry.space_group_name_H-M   'P 1'
#
loop_
_entity.id
_entity.type
_entity.pdbx_description
1 polymer ?
#
loop_
_entity_poly.entity_id
_entity_poly.type
_entity_poly.pdbx_seq_one_letter_code
_entity_poly.pdbx_strand_id
1 'polypeptide(L)' 'MLTLYTIILIKLIKNKPFFWNYLKMETATLVAIFISCSLVSFTGYALYTAFGQPSKELRDPFEEHED' A
#
# COMPACT_ATOMS: atom_id res chain seq x y z
N MET A 1 -0.99 14.84 0.86
CA MET A 1 -0.35 13.69 1.54
C MET A 1 0.03 12.59 0.55
N LEU A 2 -0.93 11.95 -0.14
CA LEU A 2 -0.64 10.89 -1.12
C LEU A 2 0.23 11.38 -2.29
N THR A 3 -0.03 12.59 -2.80
CA THR A 3 0.74 13.24 -3.87
C THR A 3 2.19 13.55 -3.51
N LEU A 4 2.46 13.89 -2.24
CA LEU A 4 3.82 14.08 -1.74
C LEU A 4 4.55 12.73 -1.66
N TYR A 5 3.86 11.69 -1.21
CA TYR A 5 4.39 10.34 -1.12
C TYR A 5 4.79 9.79 -2.50
N THR A 6 3.96 10.02 -3.52
CA THR A 6 4.27 9.60 -4.90
C THR A 6 5.45 10.39 -5.48
N ILE A 7 5.53 11.70 -5.26
CA ILE A 7 6.67 12.52 -5.69
C ILE A 7 7.97 12.06 -5.02
N ILE A 8 7.93 11.81 -3.71
CA ILE A 8 9.06 11.29 -2.95
C ILE A 8 9.50 9.93 -3.49
N LEU A 9 8.56 9.03 -3.76
CA LEU A 9 8.84 7.70 -4.30
C LEU A 9 9.46 7.76 -5.70
N ILE A 10 8.93 8.60 -6.59
CA ILE A 10 9.50 8.81 -7.94
C ILE A 10 10.92 9.37 -7.84
N LYS A 11 11.14 10.32 -6.92
CA LYS A 11 12.46 10.93 -6.69
C LYS A 11 13.43 9.93 -6.09
N LEU A 12 12.97 9.05 -5.20
CA LEU A 12 13.75 7.94 -4.64
C LEU A 12 14.23 6.98 -5.73
N ILE A 13 13.34 6.60 -6.66
CA ILE A 13 13.65 5.63 -7.73
C ILE A 13 14.53 6.26 -8.81
N LYS A 14 14.24 7.49 -9.24
CA LYS A 14 14.91 8.12 -10.39
C LYS A 14 16.19 8.87 -10.03
N ASN A 15 16.37 9.28 -8.77
CA ASN A 15 17.46 10.16 -8.38
C ASN A 15 18.43 9.47 -7.40
N LYS A 16 19.52 8.92 -7.95
CA LYS A 16 20.56 8.18 -7.20
C LYS A 16 21.14 8.97 -6.01
N PRO A 17 21.53 10.26 -6.11
CA PRO A 17 22.01 11.02 -4.94
C PRO A 17 20.90 11.29 -3.91
N PHE A 18 19.64 11.38 -4.31
CA PHE A 18 18.53 11.50 -3.36
C PHE A 18 18.30 10.20 -2.57
N PHE A 19 18.42 9.04 -3.24
CA PHE A 19 18.36 7.73 -2.61
C PHE A 19 19.41 7.55 -1.51
N TRP A 20 20.67 7.92 -1.78
CA TRP A 20 21.74 7.80 -0.78
C TRP A 20 21.53 8.71 0.45
N ASN A 21 20.93 9.89 0.26
CA ASN A 21 20.56 10.75 1.38
C ASN A 21 19.40 10.15 2.20
N TYR A 22 18.46 9.47 1.53
CA TYR A 22 17.40 8.72 2.21
C TYR A 22 17.94 7.57 3.04
N LEU A 23 18.90 6.79 2.51
CA LEU A 23 19.49 5.66 3.23
C LEU A 23 20.34 6.10 4.45
N LYS A 24 20.79 7.36 4.47
CA LYS A 24 21.48 7.98 5.60
C LYS A 24 20.53 8.54 6.67
N MET A 25 19.23 8.55 6.42
CA MET A 25 18.22 9.00 7.38
C MET A 25 18.12 8.00 8.55
N GLU A 26 17.65 8.46 9.70
CA GLU A 26 17.54 7.63 10.90
C GLU A 26 16.73 6.35 10.62
N THR A 27 17.28 5.21 11.04
CA THR A 27 16.70 3.88 10.80
C THR A 27 15.24 3.79 11.25
N ALA A 28 14.89 4.41 12.37
CA ALA A 28 13.50 4.45 12.86
C ALA A 28 12.55 5.10 11.86
N THR A 29 12.98 6.16 11.19
CA THR A 29 12.17 6.86 10.18
C THR A 29 12.03 6.02 8.91
N LEU A 30 13.09 5.32 8.49
CA LEU A 30 13.02 4.39 7.35
C LEU A 30 12.05 3.23 7.61
N VAL A 31 12.11 2.65 8.81
CA VAL A 31 11.20 1.57 9.22
C VAL A 31 9.75 2.07 9.29
N ALA A 32 9.51 3.26 9.83
CA ALA A 32 8.16 3.84 9.88
C ALA A 32 7.57 4.06 8.47
N ILE A 33 8.38 4.58 7.53
CA ILE A 33 7.98 4.76 6.12
C ILE A 33 7.66 3.40 5.50
N PHE A 34 8.52 2.39 5.69
CA PHE A 34 8.30 1.05 5.16
C PHE A 34 6.98 0.45 5.66
N ILE A 35 6.76 0.45 6.99
CA ILE A 35 5.53 -0.06 7.60
C ILE A 35 4.31 0.69 7.08
N SER A 36 4.38 2.02 6.96
CA SER A 36 3.25 2.82 6.45
C SER A 36 2.91 2.48 5.00
N CYS A 37 3.91 2.22 4.16
CA CYS A 37 3.71 1.82 2.77
C CYS A 37 3.10 0.41 2.70
N SER A 38 3.63 -0.55 3.47
CA SER A 38 3.08 -1.90 3.58
C SER A 38 1.61 -1.88 4.03
N LEU A 39 1.27 -1.03 5.01
CA LEU A 39 -0.10 -0.91 5.51
C LEU A 39 -1.05 -0.37 4.44
N VAL A 40 -0.65 0.66 3.70
CA VAL A 40 -1.44 1.21 2.59
C VAL A 40 -1.63 0.19 1.47
N SER A 41 -0.57 -0.54 1.10
CA SER A 41 -0.65 -1.61 0.10
C SER A 41 -1.57 -2.74 0.53
N PHE A 42 -1.48 -3.19 1.78
CA PHE A 42 -2.31 -4.26 2.30
C PHE A 42 -3.78 -3.83 2.36
N THR A 43 -4.04 -2.62 2.83
CA THR A 43 -5.40 -2.04 2.86
C THR A 43 -5.98 -1.94 1.46
N GLY A 44 -5.19 -1.44 0.48
CA GLY A 44 -5.60 -1.36 -0.91
C GLY A 44 -5.87 -2.74 -1.53
N TYR A 45 -5.05 -3.74 -1.21
CA TYR A 45 -5.22 -5.12 -1.67
C TYR A 45 -6.47 -5.77 -1.08
N ALA A 46 -6.73 -5.55 0.22
CA ALA A 46 -7.94 -6.03 0.88
C ALA A 46 -9.19 -5.42 0.24
N LEU A 47 -9.19 -4.10 -0.03
CA LEU A 47 -10.29 -3.44 -0.73
C LEU A 47 -10.48 -3.97 -2.16
N TYR A 48 -9.39 -4.18 -2.90
CA TYR A 48 -9.44 -4.77 -4.24
C TYR A 48 -10.00 -6.19 -4.23
N THR A 49 -9.67 -6.98 -3.22
CA THR A 49 -10.19 -8.35 -3.08
C THR A 49 -11.67 -8.34 -2.68
N ALA A 50 -12.06 -7.47 -1.74
CA ALA A 50 -13.41 -7.41 -1.20
C ALA A 50 -14.43 -6.78 -2.17
N PHE A 51 -14.03 -5.79 -2.97
CA PHE A 51 -14.94 -5.02 -3.84
C PHE A 51 -14.57 -5.03 -5.33
N GLY A 52 -13.39 -5.54 -5.68
CA GLY A 52 -12.90 -5.59 -7.06
C GLY A 52 -13.39 -6.84 -7.81
N GLN A 53 -12.70 -7.16 -8.90
CA GLN A 53 -13.02 -8.36 -9.71
C GLN A 53 -13.10 -9.67 -8.91
N PRO A 54 -12.20 -9.93 -7.95
CA PRO A 54 -12.25 -11.15 -7.14
C PRO A 54 -13.49 -11.26 -6.25
N SER A 55 -14.20 -10.15 -5.97
CA SER A 55 -15.37 -10.19 -5.09
C SER A 55 -16.51 -11.06 -5.61
N LYS A 56 -16.59 -11.24 -6.94
CA LYS A 56 -17.60 -12.08 -7.59
C LYS A 56 -17.45 -13.57 -7.27
N GLU A 57 -16.26 -13.98 -6.85
CA GLU A 57 -15.99 -15.35 -6.40
C GLU A 57 -16.30 -15.54 -4.92
N LEU A 58 -16.55 -14.45 -4.16
CA LEU A 58 -17.06 -14.54 -2.80
C LEU A 58 -18.57 -14.80 -2.85
N ARG A 59 -18.94 -16.06 -2.60
CA ARG A 59 -20.32 -16.48 -2.39
C ARG A 59 -20.97 -15.67 -1.26
N ASP A 60 -22.21 -15.24 -1.44
CA ASP A 60 -22.96 -14.57 -0.39
C ASP A 60 -23.24 -15.58 0.75
N PRO A 61 -22.78 -15.32 1.98
CA PRO A 61 -23.00 -16.21 3.11
C PRO A 61 -24.47 -16.33 3.54
N PHE A 62 -25.38 -15.48 3.05
CA PHE A 62 -26.80 -15.51 3.39
C PHE A 62 -27.69 -16.13 2.31
N GLU A 63 -27.13 -16.46 1.15
CA GLU A 63 -27.87 -17.02 -0.01
C GLU A 63 -28.48 -18.41 0.29
N GLU A 64 -27.90 -19.17 1.24
CA GLU A 64 -28.42 -20.48 1.70
C GLU A 64 -29.55 -20.37 2.75
N HIS A 65 -29.98 -19.17 3.10
CA HIS A 65 -30.96 -18.92 4.16
C HIS A 65 -32.28 -18.32 3.67
N GLU A 66 -32.52 -18.29 2.35
CA GLU A 66 -33.75 -17.74 1.76
C GLU A 66 -34.91 -18.75 1.60
N ASP A 67 -34.76 -20.00 2.06
CA ASP A 67 -35.77 -21.09 1.99
C ASP A 67 -36.47 -21.39 3.34
#